data_AF-A0A950RPK1-F1
#
_entry.id   AF-A0A950RPK1-F1
#
_cell.length_a   1.000
_cell.length_b   1.000
_cell.length_c   1.000
_cell.angle_alpha   90.00
_cell.angle_beta   90.00
_cell.angle_gamma   90.00
#
_symmetry.space_group_name_H-M   'P 1'
#
loop_
_entity.id
_entity.type
_entity.pdbx_description
1 polymer ?
#
loop_
_entity_poly.entity_id
_entity_poly.type
_entity_poly.pdbx_seq_one_letter_code
_entity_poly.pdbx_strand_id
1 'polypeptide(L)'
;LIGLPQHLYACGITYRSQAVAVQQVETVAVTPVAMATFVPVVVAVPQYSVSYVGPNAYAAPAASASSAQATTPAQPPVVQAQPPPTAQTTTPPAAPAQPKATAVDPQVQALQEENNRLRKELEDCRKQLKQPMPQAQPEAAAPPVAPPPHLAILTARCAVCHEAKVAPTKGRGVVLLEGDRLASLDNRQLNRILTQVYSGKMPKGGPALSDTEVAQLVTWMDSLK
;
A
#
# COMPACT_ATOMS: atom_id res chain seq x y z
N LEU A 1 27.43 -48.01 6.12
CA LEU A 1 26.14 -48.22 5.43
C LEU A 1 25.02 -47.65 6.30
N ILE A 2 24.79 -46.34 6.24
CA ILE A 2 23.58 -45.69 6.75
C ILE A 2 23.25 -44.61 5.72
N GLY A 3 22.22 -44.85 4.92
CA GLY A 3 21.75 -43.95 3.87
C GLY A 3 20.82 -42.89 4.45
N LEU A 4 21.11 -41.63 4.14
CA LEU A 4 20.22 -40.50 4.36
C LEU A 4 19.50 -40.18 3.04
N PRO A 5 18.16 -40.08 3.01
CA PRO A 5 17.45 -39.69 1.80
C PRO A 5 17.57 -38.18 1.58
N GLN A 6 18.19 -37.80 0.47
CA GLN A 6 18.12 -36.44 -0.06
C GLN A 6 16.82 -36.29 -0.86
N HIS A 7 15.82 -35.64 -0.28
CA HIS A 7 14.70 -35.09 -1.04
C HIS A 7 14.28 -33.73 -0.46
N LEU A 8 15.08 -32.71 -0.76
CA LEU A 8 14.61 -31.33 -0.74
C LEU A 8 14.07 -31.00 -2.13
N TYR A 9 12.75 -31.18 -2.31
CA TYR A 9 12.04 -30.62 -3.45
C TYR A 9 11.94 -29.11 -3.25
N ALA A 10 12.87 -28.37 -3.87
CA ALA A 10 12.76 -26.93 -4.04
C ALA A 10 11.64 -26.65 -5.04
N CYS A 11 10.47 -26.24 -4.55
CA CYS A 11 9.43 -25.63 -5.37
C CYS A 11 9.91 -24.21 -5.76
N GLY A 12 10.70 -24.15 -6.84
CA GLY A 12 11.14 -22.89 -7.44
C GLY A 12 9.95 -22.18 -8.08
N ILE A 13 9.26 -21.33 -7.34
CA ILE A 13 8.36 -20.34 -7.91
C ILE A 13 9.22 -19.24 -8.52
N THR A 14 9.50 -19.37 -9.82
CA THR A 14 10.19 -18.34 -10.60
C THR A 14 9.22 -17.16 -10.78
N TYR A 15 9.34 -16.13 -9.95
CA TYR A 15 8.63 -14.86 -10.12
C TYR A 15 9.19 -14.14 -11.36
N ARG A 16 8.53 -14.28 -12.50
CA ARG A 16 8.84 -13.49 -13.70
C ARG A 16 8.07 -12.16 -13.60
N SER A 17 8.73 -11.13 -13.09
CA SER A 17 8.19 -9.77 -13.08
C SER A 17 8.11 -9.23 -14.50
N GLN A 18 6.99 -9.46 -15.19
CA GLN A 18 6.64 -8.67 -16.36
C GLN A 18 6.08 -7.34 -15.85
N ALA A 19 6.85 -6.26 -16.05
CA ALA A 19 6.34 -4.91 -15.93
C ALA A 19 5.36 -4.68 -17.10
N VAL A 20 4.09 -5.00 -16.88
CA VAL A 20 3.01 -4.58 -17.76
C VAL A 20 2.63 -3.17 -17.31
N ALA A 21 2.92 -2.18 -18.15
CA ALA A 21 2.38 -0.84 -18.00
C ALA A 21 0.86 -0.93 -18.16
N VAL A 22 0.13 -0.89 -17.04
CA VAL A 22 -1.32 -0.80 -17.04
C VAL A 22 -1.68 0.65 -17.39
N GLN A 23 -1.96 0.88 -18.66
CA GLN A 23 -2.64 2.08 -19.12
C GLN A 23 -4.13 1.89 -18.79
N GLN A 24 -4.57 2.35 -17.62
CA GLN A 24 -5.99 2.45 -17.32
C GLN A 24 -6.61 3.52 -18.22
N VAL A 25 -7.31 3.09 -19.27
CA VAL A 25 -8.35 3.87 -19.93
C VAL A 25 -9.66 3.21 -19.54
N GLU A 26 -10.26 3.66 -18.45
CA GLU A 26 -11.64 3.29 -18.11
C GLU A 26 -12.59 4.16 -18.93
N THR A 27 -13.01 3.67 -20.09
CA THR A 27 -14.23 4.13 -20.75
C THR A 27 -15.39 3.32 -20.16
N VAL A 28 -15.99 3.84 -19.09
CA VAL A 28 -17.24 3.31 -18.56
C VAL A 28 -18.37 3.70 -19.51
N ALA A 29 -18.82 2.75 -20.34
CA ALA A 29 -20.08 2.85 -21.03
C ALA A 29 -21.21 2.64 -20.01
N VAL A 30 -21.73 3.75 -19.49
CA VAL A 30 -22.92 3.75 -18.62
C VAL A 30 -24.12 3.37 -19.49
N THR A 31 -24.65 2.16 -19.27
CA THR A 31 -25.97 1.78 -19.76
C THR A 31 -27.03 2.55 -18.96
N PRO A 32 -27.98 3.24 -19.61
CA PRO A 32 -29.03 3.96 -18.89
C PRO A 32 -29.98 2.96 -18.24
N VAL A 33 -29.85 2.76 -16.92
CA VAL A 33 -30.89 2.13 -16.09
C VAL A 33 -31.91 3.21 -15.72
N ALA A 34 -33.18 2.88 -15.93
CA ALA A 34 -34.30 3.76 -15.67
C ALA A 34 -34.39 4.22 -14.20
N MET A 35 -34.07 5.50 -13.99
CA MET A 35 -34.73 6.48 -13.11
C MET A 35 -35.24 6.00 -11.74
N ALA A 36 -34.35 6.02 -10.75
CA ALA A 36 -34.68 6.53 -9.42
C ALA A 36 -33.96 7.87 -9.26
N THR A 37 -34.67 8.91 -8.79
CA THR A 37 -34.19 10.29 -8.65
C THR A 37 -32.98 10.37 -7.72
N PHE A 38 -31.78 10.26 -8.30
CA PHE A 38 -30.52 10.50 -7.62
C PHE A 38 -30.20 11.99 -7.70
N VAL A 39 -30.12 12.65 -6.54
CA VAL A 39 -29.56 13.99 -6.42
C VAL A 39 -28.04 13.84 -6.52
N PRO A 40 -27.35 14.40 -7.54
CA PRO A 40 -25.90 14.29 -7.63
C PRO A 40 -25.28 15.16 -6.52
N VAL A 41 -24.65 14.51 -5.54
CA VAL A 41 -23.77 15.19 -4.58
C VAL A 41 -22.46 15.47 -5.31
N VAL A 42 -22.25 16.72 -5.70
CA VAL A 42 -20.97 17.17 -6.28
C VAL A 42 -19.95 17.28 -5.16
N VAL A 43 -19.10 16.26 -5.03
CA VAL A 43 -17.94 16.32 -4.12
C VAL A 43 -16.79 17.00 -4.86
N ALA A 44 -16.42 18.20 -4.43
CA ALA A 44 -15.25 18.89 -4.93
C ALA A 44 -13.99 18.13 -4.48
N VAL A 45 -13.30 17.50 -5.42
CA VAL A 45 -12.02 16.82 -5.15
C VAL A 45 -10.90 17.86 -5.26
N PRO A 46 -10.10 18.11 -4.20
CA PRO A 46 -8.97 19.04 -4.28
C PRO A 46 -7.93 18.51 -5.27
N GLN A 47 -7.60 19.33 -6.26
CA GLN A 47 -6.51 19.08 -7.20
C GLN A 47 -5.20 19.44 -6.49
N TYR A 48 -4.36 18.43 -6.19
CA TYR A 48 -3.01 18.65 -5.70
C TYR A 48 -2.03 18.61 -6.87
N SER A 49 -1.37 19.72 -7.16
CA SER A 49 -0.21 19.76 -8.04
C SER A 49 1.04 19.37 -7.25
N VAL A 50 1.73 18.32 -7.69
CA VAL A 50 3.04 17.93 -7.15
C VAL A 50 4.10 18.56 -8.03
N SER A 51 4.75 19.63 -7.56
CA SER A 51 5.93 20.18 -8.22
C SER A 51 7.16 19.37 -7.84
N TYR A 52 7.73 18.66 -8.81
CA TYR A 52 8.97 17.92 -8.65
C TYR A 52 10.16 18.88 -8.82
N VAL A 53 10.86 19.20 -7.73
CA VAL A 53 12.12 19.94 -7.79
C VAL A 53 13.24 18.92 -7.92
N GLY A 54 13.86 18.87 -9.10
CA GLY A 54 14.97 17.96 -9.39
C GLY A 54 16.20 18.25 -8.53
N PRO A 55 17.05 17.25 -8.26
CA PRO A 55 18.27 17.42 -7.49
C PRO A 55 19.39 17.95 -8.40
N ASN A 56 19.54 19.28 -8.47
CA ASN A 56 20.83 19.97 -8.53
C ASN A 56 20.64 21.45 -8.85
N ALA A 57 20.68 22.28 -7.81
CA ALA A 57 21.17 23.65 -7.90
C ALA A 57 21.62 24.09 -6.50
N TYR A 58 22.91 23.90 -6.20
CA TYR A 58 23.56 24.72 -5.19
C TYR A 58 23.66 26.14 -5.75
N ALA A 59 22.72 27.00 -5.38
CA ALA A 59 22.84 28.44 -5.57
C ALA A 59 22.53 29.14 -4.23
N ALA A 60 23.45 30.03 -3.84
CA ALA A 60 23.45 30.80 -2.61
C ALA A 60 22.21 31.72 -2.47
N PRO A 61 21.87 32.17 -1.25
CA PRO A 61 20.57 32.79 -0.98
C PRO A 61 20.55 34.26 -1.44
N ALA A 62 19.64 34.60 -2.34
CA ALA A 62 19.14 35.95 -2.48
C ALA A 62 17.86 36.09 -1.64
N ALA A 63 17.91 36.98 -0.66
CA ALA A 63 16.74 37.40 0.10
C ALA A 63 15.68 37.97 -0.86
N SER A 64 14.46 37.46 -0.78
CA SER A 64 13.30 38.09 -1.40
C SER A 64 12.09 37.84 -0.52
N ALA A 65 11.52 38.95 -0.04
CA ALA A 65 10.33 39.01 0.77
C ALA A 65 9.15 38.35 0.03
N SER A 66 8.43 37.48 0.73
CA SER A 66 7.23 36.83 0.21
C SER A 66 6.00 37.60 0.71
N SER A 67 5.36 38.29 -0.22
CA SER A 67 4.09 38.99 -0.01
C SER A 67 2.96 37.97 0.12
N ALA A 68 2.28 37.96 1.27
CA ALA A 68 1.07 37.18 1.46
C ALA A 68 -0.08 37.76 0.61
N GLN A 69 -0.48 37.06 -0.46
CA GLN A 69 -1.76 37.32 -1.12
C GLN A 69 -2.85 36.53 -0.40
N ALA A 70 -3.73 37.26 0.28
CA ALA A 70 -4.97 36.72 0.82
C ALA A 70 -5.92 36.44 -0.35
N THR A 71 -6.18 35.16 -0.64
CA THR A 71 -7.23 34.74 -1.56
C THR A 71 -8.54 34.62 -0.81
N THR A 72 -9.46 35.51 -1.15
CA THR A 72 -10.85 35.50 -0.69
C THR A 72 -11.54 34.21 -1.16
N PRO A 73 -12.21 33.44 -0.30
CA PRO A 73 -12.95 32.25 -0.74
C PRO A 73 -14.15 32.67 -1.60
N ALA A 74 -14.19 32.12 -2.83
CA ALA A 74 -15.31 32.28 -3.75
C ALA A 74 -16.59 31.65 -3.16
N GLN A 75 -17.69 32.41 -3.18
CA GLN A 75 -18.99 31.91 -2.75
C GLN A 75 -19.50 30.80 -3.71
N PRO A 76 -20.15 29.74 -3.18
CA PRO A 76 -20.75 28.71 -4.01
C PRO A 76 -21.92 29.29 -4.83
N PRO A 77 -22.13 28.81 -6.08
CA PRO A 77 -23.21 29.30 -6.92
C PRO A 77 -24.58 28.92 -6.34
N VAL A 78 -25.51 29.87 -6.37
CA VAL A 78 -26.91 29.69 -6.03
C VAL A 78 -27.55 28.80 -7.10
N VAL A 79 -27.91 27.56 -6.72
CA VAL A 79 -28.61 26.62 -7.61
C VAL A 79 -30.09 27.04 -7.68
N GLN A 80 -30.51 27.54 -8.85
CA GLN A 80 -31.93 27.75 -9.17
C GLN A 80 -32.63 26.40 -9.31
N ALA A 81 -33.72 26.20 -8.56
CA ALA A 81 -34.52 24.98 -8.61
C ALA A 81 -35.17 24.80 -10.00
N GLN A 82 -34.83 23.71 -10.68
CA GLN A 82 -35.41 23.33 -11.95
C GLN A 82 -36.80 22.68 -11.72
N PRO A 83 -37.85 23.03 -12.49
CA PRO A 83 -39.17 22.45 -12.33
C PRO A 83 -39.17 20.94 -12.61
N PRO A 84 -40.05 20.16 -11.95
CA PRO A 84 -40.08 18.71 -12.06
C PRO A 84 -40.42 18.25 -13.49
N PRO A 85 -39.75 17.21 -14.02
CA PRO A 85 -40.07 16.66 -15.34
C PRO A 85 -41.45 16.00 -15.34
N THR A 86 -42.27 16.33 -16.34
CA THR A 86 -43.53 15.66 -16.64
C THR A 86 -43.27 14.21 -17.05
N ALA A 87 -43.95 13.27 -16.38
CA ALA A 87 -43.84 11.84 -16.63
C ALA A 87 -44.29 11.49 -18.07
N GLN A 88 -43.36 10.99 -18.89
CA GLN A 88 -43.67 10.38 -20.18
C GLN A 88 -43.86 8.87 -19.99
N THR A 89 -45.09 8.39 -20.19
CA THR A 89 -45.42 6.96 -20.23
C THR A 89 -44.85 6.38 -21.53
N THR A 90 -43.67 5.76 -21.46
CA THR A 90 -43.12 5.01 -22.59
C THR A 90 -43.58 3.55 -22.53
N THR A 91 -44.26 3.12 -23.58
CA THR A 91 -44.67 1.73 -23.81
C THR A 91 -43.42 0.84 -23.88
N PRO A 92 -43.40 -0.35 -23.24
CA PRO A 92 -42.26 -1.25 -23.31
C PRO A 92 -41.95 -1.64 -24.76
N PRO A 93 -40.72 -1.42 -25.26
CA PRO A 93 -40.34 -1.88 -26.60
C PRO A 93 -40.43 -3.41 -26.66
N ALA A 94 -40.94 -3.91 -27.79
CA ALA A 94 -41.09 -5.33 -28.06
C ALA A 94 -39.77 -6.08 -27.79
N ALA A 95 -39.87 -7.18 -27.03
CA ALA A 95 -38.73 -8.00 -26.64
C ALA A 95 -37.91 -8.40 -27.89
N PRO A 96 -36.62 -8.01 -28.00
CA PRO A 96 -35.80 -8.43 -29.12
C PRO A 96 -35.67 -9.95 -29.11
N ALA A 97 -35.86 -10.56 -30.28
CA ALA A 97 -35.67 -11.99 -30.49
C ALA A 97 -34.28 -12.41 -29.99
N GLN A 98 -34.23 -13.43 -29.13
CA GLN A 98 -32.98 -13.93 -28.57
C GLN A 98 -32.02 -14.32 -29.70
N PRO A 99 -30.78 -13.80 -29.73
CA PRO A 99 -29.80 -14.20 -30.72
C PRO A 99 -29.53 -15.70 -30.58
N LYS A 100 -29.69 -16.42 -31.70
CA LYS A 100 -29.39 -17.83 -31.85
C LYS A 100 -27.94 -18.06 -31.41
N ALA A 101 -27.74 -18.92 -30.42
CA ALA A 101 -26.44 -19.18 -29.79
C ALA A 101 -25.33 -19.39 -30.83
N THR A 102 -24.50 -18.38 -31.03
CA THR A 102 -23.27 -18.46 -31.82
C THR A 102 -22.23 -19.25 -31.03
N ALA A 103 -21.36 -19.97 -31.77
CA ALA A 103 -20.25 -20.71 -31.20
C ALA A 103 -19.44 -19.83 -30.23
N VAL A 104 -19.16 -20.37 -29.04
CA VAL A 104 -18.37 -19.68 -28.01
C VAL A 104 -16.97 -19.43 -28.56
N ASP A 105 -16.51 -18.19 -28.43
CA ASP A 105 -15.17 -17.76 -28.84
C ASP A 105 -14.09 -18.62 -28.14
N PRO A 106 -13.10 -19.18 -28.87
CA PRO A 106 -12.04 -19.98 -28.28
C PRO A 106 -11.26 -19.25 -27.17
N GLN A 107 -11.20 -17.90 -27.20
CA GLN A 107 -10.58 -17.11 -26.14
C GLN A 107 -11.37 -17.18 -24.83
N VAL A 108 -12.71 -17.20 -24.89
CA VAL A 108 -13.57 -17.34 -23.71
C VAL A 108 -13.40 -18.73 -23.11
N GLN A 109 -13.28 -19.75 -23.95
CA GLN A 109 -13.05 -21.12 -23.49
C GLN A 109 -11.71 -21.27 -22.75
N ALA A 110 -10.63 -20.71 -23.29
CA ALA A 110 -9.31 -20.73 -22.65
C ALA A 110 -9.30 -20.00 -21.29
N LEU A 111 -9.95 -18.84 -21.20
CA LEU A 111 -10.07 -18.09 -19.93
C LEU A 111 -10.88 -18.87 -18.88
N GLN A 112 -11.89 -19.61 -19.31
CA GLN A 112 -12.72 -20.40 -18.42
C GLN A 112 -11.97 -21.62 -17.88
N GLU A 113 -11.12 -22.25 -18.67
CA GLU A 113 -10.20 -23.30 -18.22
C GLU A 113 -9.17 -22.79 -17.22
N GLU A 114 -8.57 -21.62 -17.46
CA GLU A 114 -7.63 -21.01 -16.52
C GLU A 114 -8.27 -20.64 -15.18
N ASN A 115 -9.49 -20.08 -15.20
CA ASN A 115 -10.23 -19.80 -13.97
C ASN A 115 -10.51 -21.08 -13.17
N ASN A 116 -10.86 -22.17 -13.85
CA ASN A 116 -11.09 -23.47 -13.21
C ASN A 116 -9.79 -24.03 -12.61
N ARG A 117 -8.64 -23.85 -13.28
CA ARG A 117 -7.31 -24.23 -12.77
C ARG A 117 -6.97 -23.47 -11.48
N LEU A 118 -7.07 -22.15 -11.50
CA LEU A 118 -6.74 -21.29 -10.35
C LEU A 118 -7.64 -21.57 -9.14
N ARG A 119 -8.94 -21.83 -9.37
CA ARG A 119 -9.87 -22.21 -8.29
C ARG A 119 -9.45 -23.50 -7.61
N LYS A 120 -8.94 -24.48 -8.37
CA LYS A 120 -8.45 -25.75 -7.82
C LYS A 120 -7.18 -25.55 -7.00
N GLU A 121 -6.21 -24.77 -7.50
CA GLU A 121 -4.97 -24.45 -6.78
C GLU A 121 -5.23 -23.73 -5.45
N LEU A 122 -6.17 -22.77 -5.43
CA LEU A 122 -6.54 -22.06 -4.20
C LEU A 122 -7.20 -22.98 -3.17
N GLU A 123 -8.03 -23.93 -3.62
CA GLU A 123 -8.64 -24.91 -2.71
C GLU A 123 -7.60 -25.87 -2.14
N ASP A 124 -6.59 -26.28 -2.92
CA ASP A 124 -5.50 -27.12 -2.45
C ASP A 124 -4.59 -26.36 -1.44
N CYS A 125 -4.25 -25.10 -1.71
CA CYS A 125 -3.55 -24.24 -0.74
C CYS A 125 -4.35 -24.07 0.56
N ARG A 126 -5.68 -23.90 0.46
CA ARG A 126 -6.55 -23.79 1.63
C ARG A 126 -6.56 -25.07 2.46
N LYS A 127 -6.54 -26.24 1.81
CA LYS A 127 -6.45 -27.53 2.51
C LYS A 127 -5.10 -27.69 3.21
N GLN A 128 -4.00 -27.26 2.59
CA GLN A 128 -2.68 -27.29 3.23
C GLN A 128 -2.62 -26.40 4.46
N LEU A 129 -3.17 -25.18 4.41
CA LEU A 129 -3.24 -24.27 5.56
C LEU A 129 -4.12 -24.80 6.70
N LYS A 130 -5.11 -25.64 6.39
CA LYS A 130 -5.97 -26.30 7.39
C LYS A 130 -5.34 -27.55 7.99
N GLN A 131 -4.30 -28.12 7.37
CA GLN A 131 -3.58 -29.20 8.02
C GLN A 131 -2.99 -28.63 9.31
N PRO A 132 -3.21 -29.29 10.46
CA PRO A 132 -2.64 -28.84 11.72
C PRO A 132 -1.14 -28.74 11.50
N MET A 133 -0.59 -27.52 11.64
CA MET A 133 0.85 -27.35 11.68
C MET A 133 1.39 -28.40 12.67
N PRO A 134 2.46 -29.13 12.30
CA PRO A 134 3.12 -30.04 13.22
C PRO A 134 3.31 -29.29 14.53
N GLN A 135 2.63 -29.76 15.59
CA GLN A 135 2.79 -29.14 16.90
C GLN A 135 4.28 -29.18 17.20
N ALA A 136 4.88 -27.99 17.33
CA ALA A 136 6.27 -27.87 17.73
C ALA A 136 6.42 -28.74 18.98
N GLN A 137 7.19 -29.82 18.85
CA GLN A 137 7.62 -30.57 20.02
C GLN A 137 8.26 -29.57 20.98
N PRO A 138 8.16 -29.75 22.31
CA PRO A 138 8.81 -28.87 23.27
C PRO A 138 10.31 -28.85 23.00
N GLU A 139 10.74 -27.91 22.17
CA GLU A 139 12.12 -27.72 21.82
C GLU A 139 12.78 -27.18 23.08
N ALA A 140 13.75 -27.93 23.61
CA ALA A 140 14.54 -27.51 24.75
C ALA A 140 14.95 -26.05 24.54
N ALA A 141 14.61 -25.19 25.49
CA ALA A 141 14.73 -23.74 25.37
C ALA A 141 16.07 -23.37 24.72
N ALA A 142 16.01 -22.97 23.45
CA ALA A 142 17.20 -22.56 22.73
C ALA A 142 17.87 -21.44 23.53
N PRO A 143 19.21 -21.42 23.63
CA PRO A 143 19.91 -20.32 24.29
C PRO A 143 19.45 -18.99 23.70
N PRO A 144 19.29 -17.93 24.52
CA PRO A 144 18.81 -16.65 24.05
C PRO A 144 19.70 -16.15 22.92
N VAL A 145 19.16 -16.13 21.70
CA VAL A 145 19.84 -15.60 20.53
C VAL A 145 20.02 -14.11 20.77
N ALA A 146 21.27 -13.63 20.67
CA ALA A 146 21.56 -12.21 20.83
C ALA A 146 20.69 -11.40 19.85
N PRO A 147 20.07 -10.29 20.29
CA PRO A 147 19.22 -9.50 19.43
C PRO A 147 20.02 -9.01 18.21
N PRO A 148 19.39 -8.97 17.03
CA PRO A 148 20.02 -8.43 15.84
C PRO A 148 20.58 -7.01 16.09
N PRO A 149 21.72 -6.65 15.48
CA PRO A 149 22.41 -5.38 15.77
C PRO A 149 21.52 -4.15 15.50
N HIS A 150 20.68 -4.18 14.47
CA HIS A 150 19.74 -3.10 14.17
C HIS A 150 18.70 -2.91 15.29
N LEU A 151 18.17 -4.00 15.86
CA LEU A 151 17.21 -3.93 16.96
C LEU A 151 17.85 -3.35 18.23
N ALA A 152 19.12 -3.67 18.49
CA ALA A 152 19.85 -3.07 19.60
C ALA A 152 19.96 -1.54 19.44
N ILE A 153 20.27 -1.04 18.24
CA ILE A 153 20.34 0.40 17.93
C ILE A 153 18.97 1.05 18.12
N LEU A 154 17.91 0.48 17.54
CA LEU A 154 16.56 1.02 17.60
C LEU A 154 16.04 1.08 19.05
N THR A 155 16.28 0.03 19.82
CA THR A 155 15.88 -0.04 21.23
C THR A 155 16.63 1.00 22.07
N ALA A 156 17.95 1.11 21.87
CA ALA A 156 18.79 2.02 22.65
C ALA A 156 18.58 3.51 22.30
N ARG A 157 18.35 3.84 21.01
CA ARG A 157 18.34 5.23 20.52
C ARG A 157 16.95 5.76 20.18
N CYS A 158 16.04 4.90 19.73
CA CYS A 158 14.78 5.33 19.13
C CYS A 158 13.57 5.05 20.03
N ALA A 159 13.60 3.99 20.84
CA ALA A 159 12.47 3.57 21.70
C ALA A 159 11.98 4.67 22.64
N VAL A 160 12.89 5.52 23.15
CA VAL A 160 12.56 6.61 24.09
C VAL A 160 11.49 7.56 23.55
N CYS A 161 11.43 7.73 22.22
CA CYS A 161 10.44 8.58 21.57
C CYS A 161 9.46 7.81 20.67
N HIS A 162 9.84 6.65 20.15
CA HIS A 162 9.09 5.92 19.12
C HIS A 162 8.56 4.54 19.57
N GLU A 163 8.53 4.25 20.87
CA GLU A 163 7.80 3.08 21.38
C GLU A 163 6.28 3.37 21.41
N ALA A 164 5.43 2.37 21.12
CA ALA A 164 3.97 2.46 21.02
C ALA A 164 3.26 3.31 22.10
N LYS A 165 3.65 3.19 23.37
CA LYS A 165 3.10 3.91 24.52
C LYS A 165 3.56 5.37 24.59
N VAL A 166 4.71 5.71 24.01
CA VAL A 166 5.35 7.03 24.12
C VAL A 166 5.27 7.84 22.82
N ALA A 167 5.17 7.15 21.68
CA ALA A 167 5.11 7.72 20.35
C ALA A 167 4.00 8.77 20.13
N PRO A 168 2.77 8.63 20.69
CA PRO A 168 1.73 9.64 20.55
C PRO A 168 2.14 11.01 21.10
N THR A 169 2.95 11.03 22.16
CA THR A 169 3.35 12.28 22.84
C THR A 169 4.72 12.77 22.41
N LYS A 170 5.72 11.89 22.25
CA LYS A 170 7.10 12.28 21.91
C LYS A 170 7.47 12.02 20.45
N GLY A 171 6.98 10.93 19.88
CA GLY A 171 7.30 10.45 18.53
C GLY A 171 6.44 11.05 17.41
N ARG A 172 5.59 12.05 17.73
CA ARG A 172 4.63 12.66 16.80
C ARG A 172 3.73 11.62 16.12
N GLY A 173 3.35 10.58 16.86
CA GLY A 173 2.49 9.49 16.39
C GLY A 173 3.20 8.41 15.56
N VAL A 174 4.51 8.51 15.32
CA VAL A 174 5.26 7.47 14.60
C VAL A 174 5.72 6.40 15.58
N VAL A 175 5.17 5.19 15.47
CA VAL A 175 5.56 4.03 16.27
C VAL A 175 6.57 3.21 15.48
N LEU A 176 7.78 3.04 16.03
CA LEU A 176 8.86 2.23 15.44
C LEU A 176 8.99 0.88 16.16
N LEU A 177 8.70 0.86 17.46
CA LEU A 177 8.81 -0.31 18.32
C LEU A 177 7.51 -0.52 19.10
N GLU A 178 7.11 -1.77 19.24
CA GLU A 178 6.01 -2.23 20.09
C GLU A 178 6.55 -3.35 20.98
N GLY A 179 6.98 -2.98 22.20
CA GLY A 179 7.81 -3.84 23.03
C GLY A 179 9.16 -4.15 22.37
N ASP A 180 9.52 -5.44 22.27
CA ASP A 180 10.77 -5.92 21.66
C ASP A 180 10.64 -6.19 20.16
N ARG A 181 9.56 -5.72 19.53
CA ARG A 181 9.25 -5.96 18.12
C ARG A 181 9.18 -4.65 17.36
N LEU A 182 9.52 -4.72 16.08
CA LEU A 182 9.34 -3.62 15.14
C LEU A 182 7.87 -3.50 14.77
N ALA A 183 7.36 -2.27 14.85
CA ALA A 183 6.03 -1.97 14.36
C ALA A 183 5.99 -2.06 12.82
N SER A 184 4.82 -2.39 12.27
CA SER A 184 4.61 -2.35 10.82
C SER A 184 4.63 -0.91 10.33
N LEU A 185 5.65 -0.55 9.56
CA LEU A 185 5.85 0.79 9.02
C LEU A 185 5.60 0.82 7.52
N ASP A 186 4.94 1.87 7.05
CA ASP A 186 4.86 2.13 5.62
C ASP A 186 6.19 2.72 5.08
N ASN A 187 6.45 2.54 3.78
CA ASN A 187 7.67 3.05 3.14
C ASN A 187 7.85 4.57 3.26
N ARG A 188 6.76 5.36 3.36
CA ARG A 188 6.84 6.82 3.52
C ARG A 188 7.29 7.20 4.93
N GLN A 189 6.76 6.53 5.95
CA GLN A 189 7.18 6.68 7.35
C GLN A 189 8.64 6.29 7.51
N LEU A 190 9.03 5.18 6.90
CA LEU A 190 10.40 4.65 6.93
C LEU A 190 11.40 5.67 6.34
N ASN A 191 11.12 6.18 5.13
CA ASN A 191 11.96 7.19 4.48
C ASN A 191 12.02 8.52 5.24
N ARG A 192 10.92 8.90 5.89
CA ARG A 192 10.87 10.09 6.75
C ARG A 192 11.81 9.95 7.95
N ILE A 193 11.81 8.80 8.61
CA ILE A 193 12.72 8.51 9.73
C ILE A 193 14.17 8.59 9.26
N LEU A 194 14.52 7.91 8.16
CA LEU A 194 15.88 7.95 7.60
C LEU A 194 16.35 9.38 7.32
N THR A 195 15.50 10.19 6.71
CA THR A 195 15.85 11.59 6.41
C THR A 195 16.16 12.39 7.67
N GLN A 196 15.45 12.15 8.79
CA GLN A 196 15.73 12.81 10.07
C GLN A 196 17.02 12.28 10.72
N VAL A 197 17.31 10.99 10.61
CA VAL A 197 18.56 10.39 11.10
C VAL A 197 19.75 10.94 10.32
N TYR A 198 19.70 10.93 8.98
CA TYR A 198 20.76 11.46 8.12
C TYR A 198 21.00 12.97 8.29
N SER A 199 19.96 13.74 8.61
CA SER A 199 20.10 15.18 8.88
C SER A 199 20.57 15.49 10.31
N GLY A 200 20.87 14.48 11.13
CA GLY A 200 21.30 14.64 12.52
C GLY A 200 20.21 15.19 13.44
N LYS A 201 18.96 15.25 12.98
CA LYS A 201 17.81 15.72 13.79
C LYS A 201 17.29 14.65 14.74
N MET A 202 17.69 13.40 14.54
CA MET A 202 17.40 12.27 15.41
C MET A 202 18.68 11.51 15.75
N PRO A 203 18.85 11.07 17.02
CA PRO A 203 17.93 11.19 18.16
C PRO A 203 17.91 12.60 18.76
N LYS A 204 16.75 13.01 19.29
CA LYS A 204 16.59 14.34 19.90
C LYS A 204 17.32 14.40 21.24
N GLY A 205 18.31 15.30 21.34
CA GLY A 205 19.05 15.54 22.60
C GLY A 205 20.09 14.47 22.94
N GLY A 206 20.39 13.57 21.99
CA GLY A 206 21.49 12.61 22.11
C GLY A 206 22.59 12.89 21.07
N PRO A 207 23.72 12.19 21.15
CA PRO A 207 24.69 12.19 20.07
C PRO A 207 24.05 11.66 18.79
N ALA A 208 24.47 12.21 17.65
CA ALA A 208 24.10 11.65 16.35
C ALA A 208 24.55 10.20 16.25
N LEU A 209 23.82 9.39 15.47
CA LEU A 209 24.26 8.03 15.16
C LEU A 209 25.58 8.10 14.42
N SER A 210 26.48 7.17 14.73
CA SER A 210 27.69 6.96 13.94
C SER A 210 27.34 6.45 12.55
N ASP A 211 28.22 6.70 11.58
CA ASP A 211 28.03 6.21 10.19
C ASP A 211 27.84 4.70 10.12
N THR A 212 28.49 3.95 11.02
CA THR A 212 28.32 2.49 11.14
C THR A 212 26.92 2.12 11.62
N GLU A 213 26.37 2.80 12.63
CA GLU A 213 24.99 2.58 13.09
C GLU A 213 23.98 2.95 11.99
N VAL A 214 24.20 4.05 11.28
CA VAL A 214 23.34 4.47 10.17
C VAL A 214 23.37 3.44 9.03
N ALA A 215 24.54 2.93 8.65
CA ALA A 215 24.67 1.90 7.63
C ALA A 215 23.93 0.61 8.02
N GLN A 216 24.03 0.18 9.27
CA GLN A 216 23.31 -1.00 9.77
C GLN A 216 21.79 -0.83 9.70
N LEU A 217 21.28 0.36 10.04
CA LEU A 217 19.84 0.65 9.92
C LEU A 217 19.39 0.63 8.46
N VAL A 218 20.16 1.24 7.55
CA VAL A 218 19.81 1.31 6.13
C VAL A 218 19.81 -0.07 5.49
N THR A 219 20.84 -0.88 5.72
CA THR A 219 20.90 -2.25 5.22
C THR A 219 19.73 -3.09 5.72
N TRP A 220 19.38 -2.95 7.00
CA TRP A 220 18.22 -3.63 7.55
C TRP A 220 16.91 -3.12 6.90
N MET A 221 16.73 -1.81 6.75
CA MET A 221 15.51 -1.24 6.14
C MET A 221 15.35 -1.64 4.67
N ASP A 222 16.45 -1.76 3.92
CA ASP A 222 16.42 -2.27 2.56
C ASP A 222 16.01 -3.74 2.48
N SER A 223 16.30 -4.55 3.50
CA SER A 223 15.85 -5.94 3.57
C SER A 223 14.35 -6.13 3.87
N LEU A 224 13.64 -5.05 4.22
CA LEU A 224 12.19 -5.09 4.45
C LEU A 224 11.35 -4.86 3.18
N LYS A 225 12.01 -4.48 2.07
CA LYS A 225 11.36 -4.23 0.77
C LYS A 225 11.19 -5.53 -0.01
#